data_AF-A0A553MNX5-F1
#
_entry.id   AF-A0A553MNX5-F1
#
_cell.length_a   1.000
_cell.length_b   1.000
_cell.length_c   1.000
_cell.angle_alpha   90.00
_cell.angle_beta   90.00
_cell.angle_gamma   90.00
#
_symmetry.space_group_name_H-M   'P 1'
#
loop_
_entity.id
_entity.type
_entity.pdbx_description
1 polymer ?
#
loop_
_entity_poly.entity_id
_entity_poly.type
_entity_poly.pdbx_seq_one_letter_code
_entity_poly.pdbx_strand_id
1 'polypeptide(L)'
;MVFVNYGGGGYWFFQHAPWNGLTVADLVMPWFVFIIGASVMLAFSSMRRKGVSWQQLLRKVTWRTIVLVLIGFCFMNYSPRDGLWQITPPVSCVSWSWLRFPGVLQRLGFTYFVLALMQTFSSHKEVPLREHHWWNPVQDIFLYWAEWLFIGLLETAWLCLTFLLPVPNCPTGYLGAGGIGDNGLFPNCTGGAAAFIDKWFFGDNMFRFPSCKVLYHTTEPFDPEGVLGTINSIVIGFFGMQILCLNV
;
A
#
# COMPACT_ATOMS: atom_id res chain seq x y z
N MET A 1 -11.09 -2.71 9.68
CA MET A 1 -11.56 -2.32 8.33
C MET A 1 -13.03 -2.65 8.09
N VAL A 2 -13.52 -3.83 8.50
CA VAL A 2 -14.94 -4.23 8.36
C VAL A 2 -15.91 -3.15 8.84
N PHE A 3 -15.75 -2.64 10.07
CA PHE A 3 -16.64 -1.61 10.63
C PHE A 3 -16.69 -0.31 9.80
N VAL A 4 -15.55 0.15 9.31
CA VAL A 4 -15.44 1.36 8.46
C VAL A 4 -16.08 1.12 7.08
N ASN A 5 -15.87 -0.06 6.49
CA ASN A 5 -16.49 -0.44 5.22
C ASN A 5 -18.01 -0.52 5.27
N TYR A 6 -18.60 -0.81 6.44
CA TYR A 6 -20.06 -0.81 6.65
C TYR A 6 -20.60 0.54 7.15
N GLY A 7 -19.91 1.65 6.87
CA GLY A 7 -20.39 3.00 7.16
C GLY A 7 -20.12 3.47 8.61
N GLY A 8 -19.22 2.78 9.34
CA GLY A 8 -18.72 3.25 10.62
C GLY A 8 -19.78 3.44 11.70
N GLY A 9 -20.93 2.77 11.58
CA GLY A 9 -22.07 2.91 12.50
C GLY A 9 -22.74 4.28 12.47
N GLY A 10 -22.52 5.09 11.42
CA GLY A 10 -23.05 6.45 11.32
C GLY A 10 -22.25 7.52 12.07
N TYR A 11 -21.13 7.14 12.69
CA TYR A 11 -20.24 8.09 13.37
C TYR A 11 -19.35 8.83 12.36
N TRP A 12 -19.35 10.16 12.43
CA TRP A 12 -18.59 11.02 11.51
C TRP A 12 -17.07 10.76 11.54
N PHE A 13 -16.50 10.38 12.69
CA PHE A 13 -15.05 10.15 12.83
C PHE A 13 -14.58 8.80 12.27
N PHE A 14 -15.49 7.89 11.93
CA PHE A 14 -15.21 6.63 11.22
C PHE A 14 -15.53 6.72 9.72
N GLN A 15 -15.90 7.89 9.22
CA GLN A 15 -16.03 8.16 7.78
C GLN A 15 -14.70 8.67 7.24
N HIS A 16 -14.32 8.24 6.04
CA HIS A 16 -13.11 8.72 5.38
C HIS A 16 -13.24 10.19 4.98
N ALA A 17 -12.15 10.95 5.11
CA ALA A 17 -12.10 12.30 4.55
C ALA A 17 -12.30 12.22 3.01
N PRO A 18 -13.17 13.05 2.42
CA PRO A 18 -13.42 12.98 0.98
C PRO A 18 -12.21 13.35 0.10
N TRP A 19 -11.34 14.25 0.60
CA TRP A 19 -10.06 14.59 -0.02
C TRP A 19 -9.10 15.23 0.99
N ASN A 20 -9.43 16.46 1.42
CA ASN A 20 -8.69 17.17 2.45
C ASN A 20 -9.28 16.85 3.83
N GLY A 21 -8.41 16.50 4.77
CA GLY A 21 -8.80 16.13 6.12
C GLY A 21 -8.09 14.85 6.57
N LEU A 22 -8.26 14.51 7.83
CA LEU A 22 -7.73 13.29 8.41
C LEU A 22 -8.74 12.79 9.45
N THR A 23 -9.25 11.57 9.27
CA THR A 23 -10.10 10.90 10.25
C THR A 23 -9.44 9.65 10.80
N VAL A 24 -10.04 9.06 11.83
CA VAL A 24 -9.52 7.81 12.44
C VAL A 24 -9.51 6.68 11.41
N ALA A 25 -10.48 6.67 10.48
CA ALA A 25 -10.56 5.69 9.42
C ALA A 25 -9.33 5.73 8.48
N ASP A 26 -8.78 6.92 8.24
CA ASP A 26 -7.65 7.12 7.34
C ASP A 26 -6.31 6.62 7.94
N LEU A 27 -6.21 6.59 9.28
CA LEU A 27 -5.03 6.10 10.00
C LEU A 27 -4.94 4.57 10.07
N VAL A 28 -6.05 3.87 9.84
CA VAL A 28 -6.11 2.41 9.94
C VAL A 28 -5.12 1.75 8.97
N MET A 29 -5.10 2.17 7.71
CA MET A 29 -4.23 1.57 6.70
C MET A 29 -2.73 1.74 7.01
N PRO A 30 -2.22 2.94 7.32
CA PRO A 30 -0.86 3.12 7.82
C PRO A 30 -0.49 2.23 9.01
N TRP A 31 -1.37 2.08 10.00
CA TRP A 31 -1.11 1.20 11.15
C TRP A 31 -1.00 -0.27 10.77
N PHE A 32 -1.86 -0.77 9.88
CA PHE A 32 -1.75 -2.14 9.39
C PHE A 32 -0.43 -2.37 8.66
N VAL A 33 -0.03 -1.45 7.78
CA VAL A 33 1.22 -1.52 7.04
C VAL A 33 2.42 -1.51 7.99
N PHE A 34 2.41 -0.66 9.01
CA PHE A 34 3.44 -0.60 10.05
C PHE A 34 3.56 -1.94 10.81
N ILE A 35 2.42 -2.51 11.24
CA ILE A 35 2.38 -3.81 11.93
C ILE A 35 2.89 -4.94 11.02
N ILE A 36 2.57 -4.91 9.72
CA ILE A 36 3.10 -5.87 8.74
C ILE A 36 4.63 -5.82 8.74
N GLY A 37 5.22 -4.62 8.67
CA GLY A 37 6.65 -4.40 8.82
C GLY A 37 7.23 -5.09 10.06
N ALA A 38 6.70 -4.74 11.24
CA ALA A 38 7.15 -5.34 12.50
C ALA A 38 7.04 -6.89 12.48
N SER A 39 5.93 -7.41 11.96
CA SER A 39 5.70 -8.86 11.86
C SER A 39 6.70 -9.57 10.94
N VAL A 40 7.14 -8.92 9.85
CA VAL A 40 8.17 -9.45 8.95
C VAL A 40 9.46 -9.65 9.73
N MET A 41 9.89 -8.65 10.49
CA MET A 41 11.14 -8.75 11.24
C MET A 41 11.12 -9.89 12.27
N LEU A 42 10.03 -10.01 13.05
CA LEU A 42 9.87 -11.12 14.01
C LEU A 42 9.87 -12.49 13.33
N ALA A 43 9.17 -12.62 12.20
CA ALA A 43 9.08 -13.87 11.46
C ALA A 43 10.46 -14.27 10.91
N PHE A 44 11.23 -13.32 10.39
CA PHE A 44 12.56 -13.57 9.85
C PHE A 44 13.57 -13.92 10.94
N SER A 45 13.58 -13.22 12.08
CA SER A 45 14.42 -13.58 13.23
C SER A 45 14.11 -14.98 13.77
N SER A 46 12.84 -15.40 13.74
CA SER A 46 12.45 -16.78 14.09
C SER A 46 12.94 -17.82 13.07
N MET A 47 12.88 -17.50 11.78
CA MET A 47 13.29 -18.41 10.70
C MET A 47 14.81 -18.55 10.59
N ARG A 48 15.57 -17.48 10.85
CA ARG A 48 17.04 -17.50 10.88
C ARG A 48 17.58 -18.39 12.01
N ARG A 49 17.04 -18.27 13.23
CA ARG A 49 17.35 -19.17 14.35
C ARG A 49 17.09 -20.64 14.06
N LYS A 50 16.12 -20.93 13.18
CA LYS A 50 15.78 -22.29 12.72
C LYS A 50 16.64 -22.79 11.55
N GLY A 51 17.59 -21.98 11.05
CA GLY A 51 18.47 -22.36 9.95
C GLY A 51 17.76 -22.56 8.61
N VAL A 52 16.61 -21.91 8.38
CA VAL A 52 15.86 -22.03 7.13
C VAL A 52 16.67 -21.44 5.97
N SER A 53 16.74 -22.14 4.84
CA SER A 53 17.51 -21.65 3.70
C SER A 53 16.83 -20.46 3.01
N TRP A 54 17.65 -19.60 2.41
CA TRP A 54 17.21 -18.40 1.69
C TRP A 54 16.19 -18.72 0.56
N GLN A 55 16.38 -19.83 -0.15
CA GLN A 55 15.47 -20.28 -1.20
C GLN A 55 14.11 -20.75 -0.65
N GLN A 56 14.10 -21.45 0.49
CA GLN A 56 12.86 -21.88 1.14
C GLN A 56 12.06 -20.68 1.63
N LEU A 57 12.75 -19.67 2.15
CA LEU A 57 12.17 -18.41 2.58
C LEU A 57 11.54 -17.65 1.42
N LEU A 58 12.29 -17.49 0.32
CA LEU A 58 11.80 -16.85 -0.90
C LEU A 58 10.54 -17.55 -1.43
N ARG A 59 10.56 -18.89 -1.56
CA ARG A 59 9.40 -19.67 -2.01
C ARG A 59 8.18 -19.46 -1.12
N LYS A 60 8.38 -19.45 0.20
CA LYS A 60 7.29 -19.26 1.18
C LYS A 60 6.69 -17.85 1.10
N VAL A 61 7.54 -16.83 0.99
CA VAL A 61 7.13 -15.42 0.85
C VAL A 61 6.39 -15.20 -0.46
N THR A 62 6.92 -15.68 -1.58
CA THR A 62 6.28 -15.57 -2.89
C THR A 62 4.92 -16.28 -2.92
N TRP A 63 4.84 -17.52 -2.40
CA TRP A 63 3.57 -18.25 -2.33
C TRP A 63 2.52 -17.51 -1.50
N ARG A 64 2.88 -17.02 -0.30
CA ARG A 64 1.97 -16.26 0.54
C ARG A 64 1.48 -14.98 -0.15
N THR A 65 2.38 -14.30 -0.86
CA THR A 65 2.05 -13.09 -1.62
C THR A 65 1.06 -13.39 -2.74
N ILE A 66 1.31 -14.44 -3.53
CA ILE A 66 0.41 -14.89 -4.61
C ILE A 66 -0.96 -15.22 -4.04
N VAL A 67 -1.03 -15.99 -2.95
CA VAL A 67 -2.31 -16.35 -2.31
C VAL A 67 -3.06 -15.10 -1.84
N LEU A 68 -2.39 -14.13 -1.21
CA LEU A 68 -3.03 -12.87 -0.78
C LEU A 68 -3.55 -12.05 -1.95
N VAL A 69 -2.78 -11.93 -3.03
CA VAL A 69 -3.18 -11.22 -4.24
C VAL A 69 -4.36 -11.91 -4.91
N LEU A 70 -4.36 -13.24 -5.02
CA LEU A 70 -5.47 -14.00 -5.59
C LEU A 70 -6.74 -13.89 -4.75
N ILE A 71 -6.63 -13.99 -3.43
CA ILE A 71 -7.77 -13.81 -2.52
C ILE A 71 -8.31 -12.38 -2.67
N GLY A 72 -7.44 -11.37 -2.66
CA GLY A 72 -7.84 -9.97 -2.84
C GLY A 72 -8.53 -9.74 -4.19
N PHE A 73 -8.00 -10.31 -5.26
CA PHE A 73 -8.59 -10.25 -6.58
C PHE A 73 -9.98 -10.89 -6.62
N CYS A 74 -10.14 -12.08 -6.04
CA CYS A 74 -11.43 -12.77 -5.96
C CYS A 74 -12.45 -11.95 -5.16
N PHE A 75 -12.12 -11.47 -3.96
CA PHE A 75 -13.06 -10.70 -3.14
C PHE A 75 -13.48 -9.37 -3.77
N MET A 76 -12.56 -8.67 -4.45
CA MET A 76 -12.84 -7.36 -5.04
C MET A 76 -13.67 -7.45 -6.33
N ASN A 77 -13.52 -8.54 -7.09
CA ASN A 77 -14.20 -8.74 -8.37
C ASN A 77 -15.41 -9.68 -8.26
N TYR A 78 -15.79 -10.09 -7.04
CA TYR A 78 -16.97 -10.90 -6.77
C TYR A 78 -18.21 -9.99 -6.63
N SER A 79 -19.10 -10.01 -7.64
CA SER A 79 -20.39 -9.32 -7.60
C SER A 79 -21.50 -10.26 -7.09
N PRO A 80 -22.20 -9.96 -5.99
CA PRO A 80 -23.35 -10.73 -5.52
C PRO A 80 -24.57 -10.68 -6.45
N ARG A 81 -24.57 -9.85 -7.50
CA ARG A 81 -25.66 -9.79 -8.49
C ARG A 81 -25.62 -10.94 -9.49
N ASP A 82 -24.50 -11.66 -9.55
CA ASP A 82 -24.34 -12.84 -10.39
C ASP A 82 -24.72 -14.04 -9.53
N GLY A 83 -26.04 -14.21 -9.33
CA GLY A 83 -26.57 -15.20 -8.41
C GLY A 83 -26.12 -16.61 -8.77
N LEU A 84 -25.27 -17.21 -7.93
CA LEU A 84 -25.35 -18.63 -7.62
C LEU A 84 -24.56 -18.97 -6.34
N TRP A 85 -25.31 -19.24 -5.27
CA TRP A 85 -24.89 -20.19 -4.26
C TRP A 85 -24.80 -21.55 -4.98
N GLN A 86 -23.61 -22.00 -5.36
CA GLN A 86 -23.38 -23.39 -5.74
C GLN A 86 -22.06 -23.85 -5.11
N ILE A 87 -22.13 -25.00 -4.45
CA ILE A 87 -21.08 -25.63 -3.62
C ILE A 87 -19.98 -26.25 -4.50
N THR A 88 -19.46 -25.50 -5.47
CA THR A 88 -18.32 -25.87 -6.32
C THR A 88 -17.59 -24.61 -6.72
N PRO A 89 -16.25 -24.53 -6.61
CA PRO A 89 -15.54 -23.28 -6.89
C PRO A 89 -15.60 -22.98 -8.40
N PRO A 90 -16.27 -21.90 -8.86
CA PRO A 90 -16.22 -21.53 -10.26
C PRO A 90 -15.33 -20.30 -10.36
N VAL A 91 -14.19 -20.45 -11.03
CA VAL A 91 -13.29 -19.36 -11.44
C VAL A 91 -13.93 -18.50 -12.55
N SER A 92 -15.27 -18.49 -12.64
CA SER A 92 -16.06 -18.11 -13.82
C SER A 92 -17.03 -16.95 -13.57
N CYS A 93 -17.10 -16.41 -12.35
CA CYS A 93 -17.95 -15.28 -11.96
C CYS A 93 -17.20 -13.93 -11.90
N VAL A 94 -16.09 -13.80 -12.64
CA VAL A 94 -15.38 -12.52 -12.78
C VAL A 94 -16.00 -11.75 -13.95
N SER A 95 -16.75 -10.70 -13.64
CA SER A 95 -17.25 -9.77 -14.65
C SER A 95 -16.09 -8.93 -15.19
N TRP A 96 -15.59 -9.27 -16.38
CA TRP A 96 -14.46 -8.61 -17.03
C TRP A 96 -14.67 -7.11 -17.30
N SER A 97 -15.91 -6.62 -17.23
CA SER A 97 -16.26 -5.21 -17.47
C SER A 97 -16.11 -4.29 -16.24
N TRP A 98 -15.94 -4.87 -15.04
CA TRP A 98 -15.82 -4.16 -13.76
C TRP A 98 -14.53 -4.52 -13.00
N LEU A 99 -13.51 -4.99 -13.74
CA LEU A 99 -12.30 -5.50 -13.13
C LEU A 99 -11.56 -4.38 -12.38
N ARG A 100 -11.31 -4.54 -11.09
CA ARG A 100 -10.48 -3.63 -10.28
C ARG A 100 -9.18 -4.34 -9.88
N PHE A 101 -8.05 -3.83 -10.38
CA PHE A 101 -6.72 -4.34 -10.04
C PHE A 101 -6.16 -3.77 -8.73
N PRO A 102 -6.05 -2.44 -8.55
CA PRO A 102 -5.59 -1.86 -7.30
C PRO A 102 -6.59 -2.10 -6.17
N GLY A 103 -6.07 -2.58 -5.04
CA GLY A 103 -6.88 -2.85 -3.86
C GLY A 103 -6.02 -3.07 -2.62
N VAL A 104 -6.67 -2.97 -1.47
CA VAL A 104 -5.99 -2.95 -0.16
C VAL A 104 -5.20 -4.25 0.06
N LEU A 105 -5.77 -5.41 -0.26
CA LEU A 105 -5.09 -6.70 -0.11
C LEU A 105 -3.89 -6.84 -1.05
N GLN A 106 -4.02 -6.38 -2.29
CA GLN A 106 -2.94 -6.37 -3.28
C GLN A 106 -1.79 -5.49 -2.81
N ARG A 107 -2.09 -4.27 -2.34
CA ARG A 107 -1.11 -3.32 -1.80
C ARG A 107 -0.41 -3.87 -0.55
N LEU A 108 -1.15 -4.44 0.40
CA LEU A 108 -0.57 -5.05 1.60
C LEU A 108 0.30 -6.27 1.24
N GLY A 109 -0.16 -7.10 0.31
CA GLY A 109 0.59 -8.26 -0.19
C GLY A 109 1.90 -7.86 -0.87
N PHE A 110 1.85 -6.85 -1.75
CA PHE A 110 3.04 -6.33 -2.43
C PHE A 110 4.01 -5.66 -1.46
N THR A 111 3.50 -4.87 -0.51
CA THR A 111 4.31 -4.26 0.54
C THR A 111 5.04 -5.33 1.36
N TYR A 112 4.31 -6.36 1.81
CA TYR A 112 4.90 -7.51 2.50
C TYR A 112 5.99 -8.18 1.66
N PHE A 113 5.75 -8.39 0.36
CA PHE A 113 6.68 -9.03 -0.55
C PHE A 113 7.99 -8.25 -0.68
N VAL A 114 7.92 -6.93 -0.89
CA VAL A 114 9.11 -6.07 -1.02
C VAL A 114 9.92 -6.06 0.27
N LEU A 115 9.28 -5.87 1.42
CA LEU A 115 9.97 -5.87 2.72
C LEU A 115 10.61 -7.22 3.03
N ALA A 116 9.89 -8.31 2.77
CA ALA A 116 10.40 -9.66 2.96
C ALA A 116 11.56 -9.95 2.01
N LEU A 117 11.49 -9.57 0.72
CA LEU A 117 12.60 -9.71 -0.22
C LEU A 117 13.84 -8.97 0.27
N MET A 118 13.69 -7.72 0.66
CA MET A 118 14.78 -6.90 1.20
C MET A 118 15.44 -7.62 2.38
N GLN A 119 14.66 -8.10 3.35
CA GLN A 119 15.18 -8.85 4.50
C GLN A 119 15.77 -10.23 4.13
N THR A 120 15.33 -10.81 3.02
CA THR A 120 15.88 -12.08 2.51
C THR A 120 17.29 -11.82 1.99
N PHE A 121 17.52 -10.75 1.22
CA PHE A 121 18.84 -10.40 0.69
C PHE A 121 19.79 -9.75 1.73
N SER A 122 19.26 -9.06 2.73
CA SER A 122 20.04 -8.45 3.80
C SER A 122 20.64 -9.50 4.73
N SER A 123 21.90 -9.89 4.50
CA SER A 123 22.64 -10.90 5.28
C SER A 123 23.15 -10.39 6.64
N HIS A 124 22.36 -9.59 7.37
CA HIS A 124 22.78 -9.09 8.67
C HIS A 124 22.76 -10.22 9.71
N LYS A 125 23.94 -10.54 10.26
CA LYS A 125 24.08 -11.47 11.39
C LYS A 125 23.30 -10.93 12.58
N GLU A 126 22.66 -11.82 13.33
CA GLU A 126 21.91 -11.47 14.54
C GLU A 126 22.73 -10.51 15.40
N VAL A 127 22.16 -9.34 15.69
CA VAL A 127 22.77 -8.38 16.62
C VAL A 127 22.72 -9.06 18.00
N PRO A 128 23.86 -9.23 18.69
CA PRO A 128 23.85 -9.80 20.04
C PRO A 128 23.09 -8.86 20.97
N LEU A 129 22.28 -9.43 21.89
CA LEU A 129 21.58 -8.74 22.97
C LEU A 129 22.50 -7.67 23.57
N ARG A 130 22.24 -6.40 23.29
CA ARG A 130 23.17 -5.30 23.59
C ARG A 130 22.67 -4.46 24.75
N GLU A 131 23.54 -4.22 25.72
CA GLU A 131 23.31 -3.23 26.77
C GLU A 131 23.01 -1.86 26.14
N HIS A 132 21.97 -1.20 26.64
CA HIS A 132 21.45 0.06 26.15
C HIS A 132 22.52 1.16 26.19
N HIS A 133 23.07 1.51 25.02
CA HIS A 133 23.90 2.68 24.83
C HIS A 133 23.17 3.67 23.91
N TRP A 134 23.09 4.92 24.33
CA TRP A 134 22.54 6.09 23.64
C TRP A 134 23.06 6.33 22.20
N TRP A 135 24.14 5.66 21.77
CA TRP A 135 24.70 5.72 20.41
C TRP A 135 24.23 4.56 19.48
N ASN A 136 23.46 3.60 19.99
CA ASN A 136 22.95 2.45 19.22
C ASN A 136 22.13 2.82 17.96
N PRO A 137 21.27 3.86 17.94
CA PRO A 137 20.46 4.17 16.76
C PRO A 137 21.30 4.53 15.53
N VAL A 138 22.44 5.21 15.75
CA VAL A 138 23.34 5.60 14.66
C VAL A 138 24.06 4.38 14.09
N GLN A 139 24.44 3.42 14.94
CA GLN A 139 25.06 2.19 14.50
C GLN A 139 24.09 1.32 13.66
N ASP A 140 22.81 1.30 13.99
CA ASP A 140 21.80 0.57 13.22
C ASP A 140 21.60 1.18 11.83
N ILE A 141 21.63 2.51 11.71
CA ILE A 141 21.60 3.18 10.40
C ILE A 141 22.78 2.74 9.53
N PHE A 142 23.99 2.67 10.11
CA PHE A 142 25.16 2.19 9.38
C PHE A 142 25.12 0.69 9.08
N LEU A 143 24.50 -0.12 9.94
CA LEU A 143 24.36 -1.56 9.72
C LEU A 143 23.39 -1.83 8.56
N TYR A 144 22.22 -1.19 8.59
CA TYR A 144 21.15 -1.35 7.60
C TYR A 144 21.23 -0.32 6.46
N TRP A 145 22.41 0.24 6.18
CA TRP A 145 22.60 1.35 5.25
C TRP A 145 22.07 1.06 3.83
N ALA A 146 22.20 -0.19 3.36
CA ALA A 146 21.72 -0.60 2.05
C ALA A 146 20.18 -0.58 1.95
N GLU A 147 19.51 -0.95 3.04
CA GLU A 147 18.04 -0.88 3.15
C GLU A 147 17.58 0.57 3.19
N TRP A 148 18.24 1.40 4.01
CA TRP A 148 17.96 2.83 4.07
C TRP A 148 18.19 3.53 2.74
N LEU A 149 19.24 3.16 1.99
CA LEU A 149 19.49 3.67 0.65
C LEU A 149 18.38 3.26 -0.33
N PHE A 150 17.95 1.99 -0.31
CA PHE A 150 16.86 1.53 -1.16
C PHE A 150 15.55 2.27 -0.88
N ILE A 151 15.18 2.43 0.40
CA ILE A 151 13.98 3.16 0.82
C ILE A 151 14.11 4.65 0.47
N GLY A 152 15.27 5.25 0.69
CA GLY A 152 15.54 6.65 0.33
C GLY A 152 15.44 6.90 -1.17
N LEU A 153 15.91 5.97 -2.01
CA LEU A 153 15.74 6.03 -3.47
C LEU A 153 14.28 5.91 -3.89
N LEU A 154 13.52 5.00 -3.26
CA LEU A 154 12.09 4.86 -3.52
C LEU A 154 11.30 6.12 -3.14
N GLU A 155 11.57 6.69 -1.96
CA GLU A 155 10.93 7.93 -1.51
C GLU A 155 11.31 9.11 -2.40
N THR A 156 12.58 9.20 -2.79
CA THR A 156 13.05 10.23 -3.74
C THR A 156 12.33 10.07 -5.08
N ALA A 157 12.19 8.85 -5.59
CA ALA A 157 11.46 8.59 -6.83
C ALA A 157 9.98 8.98 -6.69
N TRP A 158 9.34 8.67 -5.55
CA TRP A 158 7.96 9.09 -5.27
C TRP A 158 7.81 10.61 -5.26
N LEU A 159 8.70 11.34 -4.58
CA LEU A 159 8.71 12.81 -4.56
C LEU A 159 8.92 13.39 -5.96
N CYS A 160 9.89 12.87 -6.72
CA CYS A 160 10.15 13.30 -8.09
C CYS A 160 8.92 13.07 -8.99
N LEU A 161 8.31 11.88 -8.94
CA LEU A 161 7.11 11.59 -9.73
C LEU A 161 5.92 12.44 -9.31
N THR A 162 5.77 12.72 -8.01
CA THR A 162 4.64 13.50 -7.50
C THR A 162 4.74 14.97 -7.87
N PHE A 163 5.93 15.57 -7.75
CA PHE A 163 6.10 17.02 -7.90
C PHE A 163 6.67 17.47 -9.25
N LEU A 164 7.43 16.63 -9.96
CA LEU A 164 8.12 17.01 -11.20
C LEU A 164 7.48 16.43 -12.47
N LEU A 165 6.58 15.44 -12.36
CA LEU A 165 5.94 14.85 -13.52
C LEU A 165 4.94 15.84 -14.16
N PRO A 166 5.13 16.25 -15.43
CA PRO A 166 4.17 17.09 -16.11
C PRO A 166 2.95 16.28 -16.52
N VAL A 167 1.78 16.65 -15.99
CA VAL A 167 0.48 16.06 -16.37
C VAL A 167 -0.22 17.02 -17.34
N PRO A 168 -0.76 16.53 -18.46
CA PRO A 168 -1.42 17.39 -19.44
C PRO A 168 -2.61 18.12 -18.81
N ASN A 169 -2.69 19.44 -19.05
CA ASN A 169 -3.76 20.32 -18.57
C ASN A 169 -3.83 20.52 -17.04
N CYS A 170 -2.79 20.12 -16.28
CA CYS A 170 -2.73 20.25 -14.83
C CYS A 170 -1.43 20.96 -14.41
N PRO A 171 -1.42 21.71 -13.29
CA PRO A 171 -0.21 22.30 -12.77
C PRO A 171 0.72 21.20 -12.24
N THR A 172 2.03 21.40 -12.37
CA THR A 172 3.04 20.48 -11.85
C THR A 172 2.94 20.40 -10.33
N GLY A 173 2.91 19.19 -9.77
CA GLY A 173 2.75 18.97 -8.33
C GLY A 173 1.32 19.12 -7.81
N TYR A 174 0.31 19.07 -8.68
CA TYR A 174 -1.09 19.10 -8.25
C TYR A 174 -1.48 17.87 -7.44
N LEU A 175 -2.02 18.09 -6.23
CA LEU A 175 -2.49 17.05 -5.30
C LEU A 175 -4.00 17.16 -5.01
N GLY A 176 -4.70 18.04 -5.70
CA GLY A 176 -6.10 18.37 -5.44
C GLY A 176 -7.11 17.36 -6.00
N ALA A 177 -8.36 17.49 -5.54
CA ALA A 177 -9.46 16.62 -5.94
C ALA A 177 -9.89 16.83 -7.40
N GLY A 178 -9.56 17.98 -7.98
CA GLY A 178 -10.12 18.40 -9.27
C GLY A 178 -11.62 18.66 -9.18
N GLY A 179 -12.32 18.57 -10.30
CA GLY A 179 -13.74 18.88 -10.40
C GLY A 179 -14.04 20.33 -9.98
N ILE A 180 -14.95 20.53 -9.02
CA ILE A 180 -15.23 21.86 -8.42
C ILE A 180 -14.19 22.28 -7.37
N GLY A 181 -13.20 21.44 -7.07
CA GLY A 181 -12.05 21.80 -6.23
C GLY A 181 -11.25 22.95 -6.83
N ASP A 182 -10.56 23.72 -5.98
CA ASP A 182 -9.78 24.91 -6.37
C ASP A 182 -10.57 25.88 -7.26
N ASN A 183 -11.82 26.16 -6.87
CA ASN A 183 -12.78 27.00 -7.61
C ASN A 183 -13.08 26.52 -9.04
N GLY A 184 -12.88 25.23 -9.33
CA GLY A 184 -13.13 24.66 -10.66
C GLY A 184 -12.04 24.91 -11.69
N LEU A 185 -10.86 25.37 -11.27
CA LEU A 185 -9.74 25.66 -12.18
C LEU A 185 -9.20 24.41 -12.90
N PHE A 186 -9.30 23.25 -12.26
CA PHE A 186 -8.67 22.01 -12.74
C PHE A 186 -9.63 20.80 -12.70
N PRO A 187 -10.71 20.81 -13.53
CA PRO A 187 -11.79 19.83 -13.41
C PRO A 187 -11.35 18.38 -13.69
N ASN A 188 -10.41 18.18 -14.62
CA ASN A 188 -9.97 16.85 -15.06
C ASN A 188 -8.63 16.40 -14.43
N CYS A 189 -8.22 17.05 -13.33
CA CYS A 189 -6.91 16.83 -12.71
C CYS A 189 -6.96 16.02 -11.41
N THR A 190 -8.06 15.30 -11.13
CA THR A 190 -8.25 14.54 -9.89
C THR A 190 -7.04 13.66 -9.57
N GLY A 191 -6.37 13.94 -8.44
CA GLY A 191 -5.21 13.15 -7.99
C GLY A 191 -3.90 13.39 -8.74
N GLY A 192 -3.87 14.32 -9.70
CA GLY A 192 -2.68 14.76 -10.40
C GLY A 192 -1.80 13.64 -10.96
N ALA A 193 -0.52 13.65 -10.62
CA ALA A 193 0.48 12.69 -11.10
C ALA A 193 0.16 11.23 -10.69
N ALA A 194 -0.39 11.02 -9.49
CA ALA A 194 -0.73 9.68 -9.00
C ALA A 194 -1.81 9.03 -9.88
N ALA A 195 -2.91 9.74 -10.10
CA ALA A 195 -4.01 9.27 -10.95
C ALA A 195 -3.57 9.07 -12.40
N PHE A 196 -2.69 9.93 -12.90
CA PHE A 196 -2.14 9.81 -14.25
C PHE A 196 -1.31 8.53 -14.43
N ILE A 197 -0.41 8.23 -13.48
CA ILE A 197 0.40 7.01 -13.49
C ILE A 197 -0.48 5.77 -13.33
N ASP A 198 -1.47 5.81 -12.44
CA ASP A 198 -2.37 4.69 -12.22
C ASP A 198 -3.22 4.39 -13.46
N LYS A 199 -3.70 5.41 -14.18
CA LYS A 199 -4.40 5.23 -15.46
C LYS A 199 -3.49 4.64 -16.52
N TRP A 200 -2.25 5.09 -16.61
CA TRP A 200 -1.28 4.55 -17.55
C TRP A 200 -0.96 3.07 -17.27
N PHE A 201 -0.91 2.67 -16.00
CA PHE A 201 -0.57 1.31 -15.59
C PHE A 201 -1.76 0.34 -15.58
N PHE A 202 -2.92 0.76 -15.08
CA PHE A 202 -4.11 -0.09 -14.89
C PHE A 202 -5.18 0.09 -15.97
N GLY A 203 -5.14 1.17 -16.74
CA GLY A 203 -6.14 1.49 -17.76
C GLY A 203 -7.55 1.65 -17.17
N ASP A 204 -8.54 1.02 -17.79
CA ASP A 204 -9.96 1.08 -17.39
C ASP A 204 -10.32 0.29 -16.13
N ASN A 205 -9.34 -0.41 -15.55
CA ASN A 205 -9.51 -1.35 -14.43
C ASN A 205 -9.30 -0.67 -13.06
N MET A 206 -9.68 0.59 -12.96
CA MET A 206 -9.56 1.43 -11.77
C MET A 206 -10.91 1.64 -11.08
N PHE A 207 -10.89 2.11 -9.84
CA PHE A 207 -12.12 2.43 -9.11
C PHE A 207 -12.89 3.61 -9.74
N ARG A 208 -14.10 3.33 -10.23
CA ARG A 208 -14.94 4.28 -11.00
C ARG A 208 -15.84 5.18 -10.13
N PHE A 209 -15.99 4.84 -8.86
CA PHE A 209 -16.90 5.53 -7.93
C PHE A 209 -16.20 5.95 -6.62
N PRO A 210 -15.14 6.76 -6.69
CA PRO A 210 -14.51 7.30 -5.48
C PRO A 210 -15.43 8.31 -4.79
N SER A 211 -15.32 8.44 -3.46
CA SER A 211 -16.12 9.40 -2.68
C SER A 211 -15.97 10.84 -3.18
N CYS A 212 -14.78 11.20 -3.71
CA CYS A 212 -14.51 12.50 -4.28
C CYS A 212 -15.35 12.81 -5.54
N LYS A 213 -15.81 11.79 -6.27
CA LYS A 213 -16.68 11.96 -7.45
C LYS A 213 -18.01 12.59 -7.13
N VAL A 214 -18.61 12.19 -6.00
CA VAL A 214 -19.91 12.72 -5.55
C VAL A 214 -19.76 14.13 -5.01
N LEU A 215 -18.71 14.38 -4.21
CA LEU A 215 -18.53 15.66 -3.54
C LEU A 215 -17.95 16.75 -4.46
N TYR A 216 -16.94 16.40 -5.26
CA TYR A 216 -16.24 17.34 -6.13
C TYR A 216 -16.73 17.30 -7.58
N HIS A 217 -17.75 16.51 -7.91
CA HIS A 217 -18.28 16.36 -9.27
C HIS A 217 -17.21 16.01 -10.31
N THR A 218 -16.25 15.17 -9.93
CA THR A 218 -15.15 14.77 -10.83
C THR A 218 -15.62 13.73 -11.84
N THR A 219 -15.14 13.82 -13.09
CA THR A 219 -15.42 12.82 -14.13
C THR A 219 -14.42 11.68 -14.11
N GLU A 220 -13.22 11.96 -13.62
CA GLU A 220 -12.06 11.09 -13.69
C GLU A 220 -12.09 9.98 -12.61
N PRO A 221 -11.70 8.73 -12.96
CA PRO A 221 -11.51 7.67 -11.98
C PRO A 221 -10.25 7.95 -11.14
N PHE A 222 -10.32 7.57 -9.86
CA PHE A 222 -9.23 7.74 -8.90
C PHE A 222 -9.21 6.56 -7.94
N ASP A 223 -8.02 5.97 -7.73
CA ASP A 223 -7.83 4.87 -6.79
C ASP A 223 -6.76 5.23 -5.74
N PRO A 224 -7.10 5.25 -4.44
CA PRO A 224 -6.12 5.53 -3.39
C PRO A 224 -5.11 4.38 -3.16
N GLU A 225 -5.37 3.20 -3.74
CA GLU A 225 -4.53 1.99 -3.60
C GLU A 225 -3.59 1.78 -4.80
N GLY A 226 -3.30 2.86 -5.54
CA GLY A 226 -2.46 2.85 -6.74
C GLY A 226 -0.96 2.63 -6.52
N VAL A 227 -0.19 2.78 -7.59
CA VAL A 227 1.25 2.51 -7.64
C VAL A 227 2.01 3.43 -6.69
N LEU A 228 1.78 4.75 -6.75
CA LEU A 228 2.47 5.71 -5.89
C LEU A 228 2.12 5.50 -4.41
N GLY A 229 0.85 5.17 -4.12
CA GLY A 229 0.43 4.83 -2.76
C GLY A 229 1.18 3.61 -2.22
N THR A 230 1.47 2.63 -3.07
CA THR A 230 2.23 1.43 -2.69
C THR A 230 3.66 1.77 -2.25
N ILE A 231 4.31 2.77 -2.85
CA ILE A 231 5.64 3.23 -2.42
C ILE A 231 5.59 3.75 -0.99
N ASN A 232 4.63 4.62 -0.67
CA ASN A 232 4.43 5.13 0.70
C ASN A 232 4.18 4.00 1.71
N SER A 233 3.47 2.93 1.30
CA SER A 233 3.29 1.77 2.17
C SER A 233 4.58 1.00 2.43
N ILE A 234 5.47 0.87 1.44
CA ILE A 234 6.78 0.25 1.64
C ILE A 234 7.59 1.05 2.66
N VAL A 235 7.58 2.38 2.58
CA VAL A 235 8.28 3.27 3.54
C VAL A 235 7.72 3.12 4.95
N ILE A 236 6.39 3.15 5.12
CA ILE A 236 5.75 2.97 6.44
C ILE A 236 6.04 1.59 7.02
N GLY A 237 5.96 0.55 6.19
CA GLY A 237 6.27 -0.81 6.61
C GLY A 237 7.74 -0.99 6.96
N PHE A 238 8.64 -0.27 6.29
CA PHE A 238 10.05 -0.23 6.66
C PHE A 238 10.27 0.38 8.04
N PHE A 239 9.62 1.49 8.37
CA PHE A 239 9.66 2.04 9.74
C PHE A 239 9.15 1.02 10.78
N GLY A 240 8.15 0.23 10.42
CA GLY A 240 7.68 -0.89 11.23
C GLY A 240 8.74 -1.98 11.46
N MET A 241 9.63 -2.25 10.50
CA MET A 241 10.74 -3.19 10.70
C MET A 241 11.80 -2.62 11.65
N GLN A 242 12.14 -1.34 11.50
CA GLN A 242 13.20 -0.70 12.28
C GLN A 242 12.93 -0.66 13.79
N ILE A 243 11.66 -0.60 14.21
CA ILE A 243 11.32 -0.57 15.66
C ILE A 243 11.77 -1.82 16.41
N LEU A 244 11.88 -2.96 15.70
CA LEU A 244 12.33 -4.23 16.27
C LEU A 244 13.82 -4.48 16.06
N CYS A 245 14.45 -3.78 15.12
CA CYS A 245 15.91 -3.76 15.01
C CYS A 245 16.54 -2.97 16.16
N LEU A 246 15.88 -1.90 16.63
CA LEU A 246 16.37 -1.01 17.69
C LEU A 246 16.19 -1.57 19.12
N ASN A 247 15.40 -2.63 19.31
CA ASN A 247 14.93 -3.11 20.62
C ASN A 247 15.33 -4.58 20.94
N VAL A 248 16.17 -5.22 20.12
CA VAL A 248 16.67 -6.59 20.34
C VAL A 248 18.19 -6.56 20.42
#